data_AF-V9IJJ9-F1
#
_entry.id   AF-V9IJJ9-F1
#
_cell.length_a   1.000
_cell.length_b   1.000
_cell.length_c   1.000
_cell.angle_alpha   90.00
_cell.angle_beta   90.00
_cell.angle_gamma   90.00
#
_symmetry.space_group_name_H-M   'P 1'
#
loop_
_entity.id
_entity.type
_entity.pdbx_description
1 polymer ?
#
loop_
_entity_poly.entity_id
_entity_poly.type
_entity_poly.pdbx_seq_one_letter_code
_entity_poly.pdbx_strand_id
1 'polypeptide(L)'
;MTRCQSLQSYASSMMSDSGNLSWTEQKEIFRYRRGTITCGMLPTLRALASKECENNQSIICLVPFDTDMDSASHLQMILLEAYCRETGIKVLRVSREKIRNHLCPESGDLSCVLISNDDPYFLDTPE
;
A
#
# COMPACT_ATOMS: atom_id res chain seq x y z
N MET A 1 6.57 -27.72 12.09
CA MET A 1 7.01 -26.85 13.20
C MET A 1 6.89 -25.40 12.74
N THR A 2 5.87 -24.72 13.22
CA THR A 2 5.45 -23.37 12.80
C THR A 2 6.20 -22.32 13.61
N ARG A 3 6.86 -21.36 12.95
CA ARG A 3 7.42 -20.17 13.61
C ARG A 3 6.88 -18.93 12.92
N CYS A 4 5.73 -18.46 13.39
CA CYS A 4 5.17 -17.15 13.03
C CYS A 4 6.09 -16.08 13.62
N GLN A 5 6.72 -15.27 12.77
CA GLN A 5 7.44 -14.08 13.22
C GLN A 5 6.47 -12.90 13.25
N SER A 6 6.55 -12.15 14.35
CA SER A 6 5.68 -11.03 14.73
C SER A 6 5.70 -9.88 13.73
N LEU A 7 4.52 -9.36 13.41
CA LEU A 7 4.34 -8.07 12.73
C LEU A 7 4.92 -6.96 13.63
N GLN A 8 6.02 -6.33 13.22
CA GLN A 8 6.50 -5.11 13.85
C GLN A 8 5.80 -3.92 13.19
N SER A 9 4.88 -3.30 13.93
CA SER A 9 4.28 -2.01 13.59
C SER A 9 5.23 -0.89 13.99
N TYR A 10 5.71 -0.12 13.01
CA TYR A 10 6.56 1.05 13.24
C TYR A 10 5.71 2.33 13.26
N ALA A 11 5.87 3.13 14.31
CA ALA A 11 5.31 4.48 14.37
C ALA A 11 6.24 5.46 13.65
N SER A 12 5.73 6.19 12.66
CA SER A 12 6.51 7.12 11.84
C SER A 12 6.78 8.44 12.58
N SER A 13 8.04 8.89 12.54
CA SER A 13 8.54 10.14 13.10
C SER A 13 8.51 11.25 12.04
N MET A 14 8.00 12.44 12.41
CA MET A 14 7.88 13.61 11.53
C MET A 14 9.24 14.20 11.17
N MET A 15 9.50 14.49 9.88
CA MET A 15 10.27 15.68 9.42
C MET A 15 9.85 16.09 8.00
N SER A 16 9.82 17.42 7.80
CA SER A 16 9.48 18.19 6.59
C SER A 16 10.62 18.25 5.57
N ASP A 17 10.35 18.17 4.26
CA ASP A 17 10.11 19.32 3.38
C ASP A 17 10.21 18.96 1.87
N SER A 18 9.36 19.63 1.08
CA SER A 18 9.43 20.01 -0.35
C SER A 18 9.60 18.99 -1.50
N GLY A 19 8.62 18.98 -2.45
CA GLY A 19 8.84 18.54 -3.84
C GLY A 19 7.66 17.88 -4.57
N ASN A 20 6.64 18.67 -4.97
CA ASN A 20 5.63 18.41 -6.01
C ASN A 20 5.03 16.98 -6.14
N LEU A 21 4.11 16.67 -5.24
CA LEU A 21 2.87 15.95 -5.54
C LEU A 21 1.71 16.83 -5.08
N SER A 22 0.54 16.71 -5.71
CA SER A 22 -0.69 17.36 -5.25
C SER A 22 -0.84 17.15 -3.74
N TRP A 23 -0.86 18.24 -2.96
CA TRP A 23 -0.88 18.24 -1.50
C TRP A 23 -1.96 17.33 -0.89
N THR A 24 -3.01 17.00 -1.65
CA THR A 24 -4.13 16.16 -1.24
C THR A 24 -3.75 14.68 -1.12
N GLU A 25 -2.92 14.15 -2.03
CA GLU A 25 -2.53 12.73 -2.04
C GLU A 25 -1.47 12.43 -0.96
N GLN A 26 -0.59 13.40 -0.68
CA GLN A 26 0.37 13.29 0.42
C GLN A 26 -0.33 13.25 1.77
N LYS A 27 -1.39 14.04 1.97
CA LYS A 27 -2.09 14.14 3.26
C LYS A 27 -2.84 12.84 3.64
N GLU A 28 -3.32 12.07 2.66
CA GLU A 28 -3.92 10.76 2.91
C GLU A 28 -2.89 9.75 3.42
N ILE A 29 -1.67 9.76 2.86
CA ILE A 29 -0.61 8.80 3.19
C ILE A 29 -0.08 8.97 4.63
N PHE A 30 -0.08 10.21 5.15
CA PHE A 30 0.48 10.52 6.47
C PHE A 30 -0.52 10.43 7.63
N ARG A 31 -1.81 10.12 7.38
CA ARG A 31 -2.86 10.09 8.42
C ARG A 31 -3.16 8.71 9.02
N TYR A 32 -2.44 7.66 8.62
CA TYR A 32 -2.69 6.28 9.10
C TYR A 32 -2.17 6.04 10.52
N ARG A 33 -2.82 6.65 11.52
CA ARG A 33 -2.50 6.46 12.95
C ARG A 33 -2.87 5.04 13.44
N ARG A 34 -3.66 4.29 12.65
CA ARG A 34 -4.10 2.90 12.90
C ARG A 34 -4.28 2.11 11.59
N GLY A 35 -3.37 2.29 10.64
CA GLY A 35 -3.35 1.53 9.39
C GLY A 35 -2.25 0.47 9.37
N THR A 36 -2.45 -0.58 8.58
CA THR A 36 -1.42 -1.59 8.28
C THR A 36 -0.82 -1.34 6.91
N ILE A 37 0.52 -1.42 6.84
CA ILE A 37 1.29 -1.34 5.60
C ILE A 37 1.87 -2.72 5.32
N THR A 38 1.58 -3.25 4.14
CA THR A 38 2.03 -4.57 3.69
C THR A 38 2.89 -4.38 2.44
N CYS A 39 4.20 -4.59 2.53
CA CYS A 39 5.11 -4.49 1.38
C CYS A 39 5.30 -5.88 0.72
N GLY A 40 5.29 -5.92 -0.61
CA GLY A 40 5.60 -7.09 -1.42
C GLY A 40 4.37 -7.88 -1.90
N MET A 41 4.57 -8.66 -2.96
CA MET A 41 3.49 -9.35 -3.67
C MET A 41 2.81 -10.42 -2.82
N LEU A 42 3.58 -11.35 -2.25
CA LEU A 42 3.03 -12.47 -1.48
C LEU A 42 2.29 -12.00 -0.21
N PRO A 43 2.85 -11.08 0.62
CA PRO A 43 2.12 -10.52 1.74
C PRO A 43 0.84 -9.80 1.32
N THR A 44 0.87 -9.04 0.22
CA THR A 44 -0.29 -8.32 -0.32
C THR A 44 -1.41 -9.28 -0.71
N LEU A 45 -1.10 -10.33 -1.48
CA LEU A 45 -2.08 -11.33 -1.89
C LEU A 45 -2.68 -12.07 -0.69
N ARG A 46 -1.87 -12.37 0.34
CA ARG A 46 -2.36 -12.98 1.57
C ARG A 46 -3.34 -12.06 2.31
N ALA A 47 -3.00 -10.78 2.43
CA ALA A 47 -3.86 -9.80 3.08
C ALA A 47 -5.21 -9.67 2.35
N LEU A 48 -5.18 -9.58 1.02
CA LEU A 48 -6.38 -9.53 0.17
C LEU A 48 -7.24 -10.79 0.32
N ALA A 49 -6.62 -11.97 0.31
CA ALA A 49 -7.35 -13.23 0.49
C ALA A 49 -7.96 -13.41 1.89
N SER A 50 -7.41 -12.73 2.90
CA SER A 50 -7.89 -12.81 4.29
C SER A 50 -8.98 -11.81 4.64
N LYS A 51 -9.15 -10.75 3.85
CA LYS A 51 -10.20 -9.75 4.08
C LYS A 51 -11.50 -10.21 3.45
N GLU A 52 -12.56 -10.24 4.25
CA GLU A 52 -13.92 -10.34 3.75
C GLU A 52 -14.24 -9.05 2.96
N CYS A 53 -14.95 -9.19 1.84
CA CYS A 53 -15.14 -8.17 0.80
C CYS A 53 -15.93 -6.92 1.25
N GLU A 54 -16.22 -6.78 2.53
CA GLU A 54 -17.23 -5.83 3.01
C GLU A 54 -16.72 -4.39 3.13
N ASN A 55 -15.39 -4.15 3.15
CA ASN A 55 -14.86 -2.80 3.37
C ASN A 55 -13.56 -2.49 2.58
N ASN A 56 -13.55 -2.80 1.28
CA ASN A 56 -12.39 -2.55 0.40
C ASN A 56 -12.08 -1.06 0.16
N GLN A 57 -13.01 -0.16 0.48
CA GLN A 57 -12.86 1.27 0.25
C GLN A 57 -11.78 1.92 1.14
N SER A 58 -11.41 1.28 2.27
CA SER A 58 -10.33 1.75 3.15
C SER A 58 -8.94 1.25 2.75
N ILE A 59 -8.83 0.61 1.58
CA ILE A 59 -7.61 -0.04 1.10
C ILE A 59 -7.08 0.69 -0.13
N ILE A 60 -5.77 0.97 -0.12
CA ILE A 60 -5.03 1.55 -1.24
C ILE A 60 -3.90 0.59 -1.62
N CYS A 61 -3.81 0.22 -2.90
CA CYS A 61 -2.69 -0.53 -3.46
C CYS A 61 -1.77 0.42 -4.23
N LEU A 62 -0.48 0.42 -3.89
CA LEU A 62 0.55 1.16 -4.58
C LEU A 62 1.34 0.21 -5.50
N VAL A 63 1.43 0.60 -6.77
CA VAL A 63 2.12 -0.16 -7.81
C VAL A 63 3.30 0.67 -8.34
N PRO A 64 4.55 0.15 -8.30
CA PRO A 64 5.68 0.83 -8.91
C PRO A 64 5.53 0.88 -10.45
N PHE A 65 5.86 2.01 -11.08
CA PHE A 65 5.85 2.13 -12.54
C PHE A 65 7.24 2.16 -13.19
N ASP A 66 8.29 2.39 -12.40
CA ASP A 66 9.68 2.63 -12.81
C ASP A 66 10.59 1.45 -12.47
N THR A 67 10.07 0.23 -12.63
CA THR A 67 10.81 -1.01 -12.34
C THR A 67 11.05 -1.84 -13.58
N ASP A 68 12.32 -2.23 -13.79
CA ASP A 68 12.66 -3.31 -14.71
C ASP A 68 12.12 -4.62 -14.14
N MET A 69 11.20 -5.25 -14.88
CA MET A 69 10.50 -6.47 -14.47
C MET A 69 10.64 -7.53 -15.56
N ASP A 70 10.87 -8.78 -15.15
CA ASP A 70 10.69 -9.90 -16.06
C ASP A 70 9.20 -10.06 -16.45
N SER A 71 8.93 -10.80 -17.52
CA SER A 71 7.57 -10.97 -18.05
C SER A 71 6.58 -11.58 -17.03
N ALA A 72 7.04 -12.48 -16.15
CA ALA A 72 6.17 -13.10 -15.15
C ALA A 72 5.82 -12.10 -14.06
N SER A 73 6.81 -11.35 -13.57
CA SER A 73 6.64 -10.27 -12.60
C SER A 73 5.72 -9.18 -13.16
N HIS A 74 5.90 -8.79 -14.42
CA HIS A 74 5.04 -7.80 -15.08
C HIS A 74 3.59 -8.29 -15.19
N LEU A 75 3.38 -9.56 -15.55
CA LEU A 75 2.04 -10.16 -15.59
C LEU A 75 1.39 -10.20 -14.20
N GLN A 76 2.13 -10.58 -13.16
CA GLN A 76 1.62 -10.57 -11.77
C GLN A 76 1.15 -9.17 -11.37
N MET A 77 1.89 -8.13 -11.78
CA MET A 77 1.51 -6.74 -11.50
C MET A 77 0.22 -6.34 -12.21
N ILE A 78 0.09 -6.68 -13.49
CA ILE A 78 -1.11 -6.40 -14.28
C ILE A 78 -2.33 -7.08 -13.65
N LEU A 79 -2.19 -8.35 -13.24
CA LEU A 79 -3.27 -9.11 -12.61
C LEU A 79 -3.67 -8.52 -11.26
N LEU A 80 -2.69 -8.13 -10.43
CA LEU A 80 -2.97 -7.49 -9.14
C LEU A 80 -3.71 -6.16 -9.33
N GLU A 81 -3.23 -5.31 -10.24
CA GLU A 81 -3.87 -4.02 -10.51
C GLU A 81 -5.30 -4.19 -11.03
N ALA A 82 -5.53 -5.15 -11.93
CA ALA A 82 -6.86 -5.46 -12.43
C ALA A 82 -7.78 -5.94 -11.29
N TYR A 83 -7.32 -6.88 -10.46
CA TYR A 83 -8.07 -7.39 -9.33
C TYR A 83 -8.44 -6.28 -8.32
N CYS A 84 -7.48 -5.44 -7.95
CA CYS A 84 -7.74 -4.34 -7.02
C CYS A 84 -8.80 -3.38 -7.57
N ARG A 85 -8.72 -3.00 -8.85
CA ARG A 85 -9.72 -2.12 -9.46
C ARG A 85 -11.10 -2.77 -9.54
N GLU A 86 -11.15 -4.06 -9.89
CA GLU A 86 -12.40 -4.83 -9.97
C GLU A 86 -13.10 -4.97 -8.61
N THR A 87 -12.32 -5.08 -7.53
CA THR A 87 -12.82 -5.24 -6.15
C THR A 87 -13.03 -3.92 -5.40
N GLY A 88 -12.88 -2.77 -6.08
CA GLY A 88 -13.10 -1.44 -5.50
C GLY A 88 -11.96 -0.93 -4.63
N ILE A 89 -10.77 -1.52 -4.72
CA ILE A 89 -9.55 -1.05 -4.06
C ILE A 89 -8.92 0.05 -4.92
N LYS A 90 -8.59 1.19 -4.30
CA LYS A 90 -7.93 2.30 -4.98
C LYS A 90 -6.50 1.90 -5.36
N VAL A 91 -6.15 1.96 -6.64
CA VAL A 91 -4.78 1.69 -7.12
C VAL A 91 -4.10 3.00 -7.50
N LEU A 92 -2.90 3.25 -6.96
CA LEU A 92 -2.06 4.38 -7.33
C LEU A 92 -0.73 3.88 -7.88
N ARG A 93 -0.36 4.38 -9.05
CA ARG A 93 0.97 4.14 -9.61
C ARG A 93 1.94 5.19 -9.09
N VAL A 94 3.04 4.76 -8.51
CA VAL A 94 4.03 5.63 -7.86
C VAL A 94 5.45 5.18 -8.21
N SER A 95 6.44 6.07 -8.13
CA SER A 95 7.84 5.68 -8.33
C SER A 95 8.32 4.82 -7.16
N ARG A 96 9.16 3.81 -7.42
CA ARG A 96 9.78 2.94 -6.43
C ARG A 96 10.55 3.72 -5.37
N GLU A 97 11.21 4.81 -5.79
CA GLU A 97 11.93 5.70 -4.87
C GLU A 97 10.99 6.31 -3.83
N LYS A 98 9.82 6.83 -4.25
CA LYS A 98 8.81 7.38 -3.34
C LYS A 98 8.30 6.33 -2.35
N ILE A 99 8.04 5.09 -2.80
CA ILE A 99 7.65 3.99 -1.91
C ILE A 99 8.73 3.75 -0.86
N ARG A 100 9.98 3.64 -1.30
CA ARG A 100 11.13 3.37 -0.42
C ARG A 100 11.32 4.46 0.63
N ASN A 101 11.31 5.72 0.20
CA ASN A 101 11.60 6.85 1.08
C ASN A 101 10.52 7.09 2.15
N HIS A 102 9.27 6.69 1.89
CA HIS A 102 8.14 7.05 2.75
C HIS A 102 7.47 5.88 3.48
N LEU A 103 7.60 4.63 2.99
CA LEU A 103 6.80 3.50 3.47
C LEU A 103 7.63 2.30 3.91
N CYS A 104 8.62 1.91 3.12
CA CYS A 104 9.46 0.75 3.41
C CYS A 104 10.94 1.19 3.39
N PRO A 105 11.45 1.84 4.46
CA PRO A 105 12.82 2.38 4.51
C PRO A 105 13.90 1.28 4.56
N GLU A 106 13.53 0.08 5.05
CA GLU A 106 14.40 -1.09 5.03
C GLU A 106 14.24 -1.90 3.74
N SER A 107 15.16 -2.84 3.48
CA SER A 107 15.27 -3.65 2.26
C SER A 107 14.11 -4.66 2.05
N GLY A 108 12.87 -4.18 2.09
CA GLY A 108 11.68 -4.96 1.80
C GLY A 108 11.47 -5.16 0.30
N ASP A 109 10.63 -6.13 -0.04
CA ASP A 109 10.10 -6.30 -1.39
C ASP A 109 9.22 -5.09 -1.75
N LEU A 110 9.64 -4.33 -2.76
CA LEU A 110 8.96 -3.12 -3.25
C LEU A 110 8.15 -3.41 -4.52
N SER A 111 7.84 -4.67 -4.82
CA SER A 111 7.01 -5.05 -5.96
C SER A 111 5.63 -4.39 -5.91
N CYS A 112 5.00 -4.30 -4.74
CA CYS A 112 3.79 -3.51 -4.50
C CYS A 112 3.66 -3.19 -3.01
N VAL A 113 2.79 -2.26 -2.65
CA VAL A 113 2.47 -1.97 -1.25
C VAL A 113 0.97 -1.85 -1.05
N LEU A 114 0.42 -2.58 -0.09
CA LEU A 114 -0.97 -2.45 0.33
C LEU A 114 -1.04 -1.64 1.62
N ILE A 115 -1.80 -0.58 1.60
CA ILE A 115 -2.12 0.24 2.77
C ILE A 115 -3.58 -0.03 3.10
N SER A 116 -3.87 -0.42 4.34
CA SER A 116 -5.25 -0.56 4.78
C SER A 116 -5.48 0.15 6.10
N ASN A 117 -6.63 0.83 6.19
CA ASN A 117 -7.05 1.47 7.42
C ASN A 117 -8.16 0.65 8.09
N ASP A 118 -8.00 0.38 9.38
CA ASP A 118 -8.99 -0.34 10.18
C ASP A 118 -10.05 0.61 10.78
N ASP A 119 -9.94 1.92 10.52
CA ASP A 119 -10.92 2.90 10.94
C ASP A 119 -12.07 3.03 9.92
N PRO A 120 -13.30 2.59 10.25
CA PRO A 120 -14.45 2.62 9.34
C PRO A 120 -14.96 4.04 9.04
N TYR A 121 -14.51 5.08 9.77
CA TYR A 121 -14.98 6.47 9.61
C TYR A 121 -14.13 7.31 8.66
N PHE A 122 -13.16 6.72 7.96
CA PHE A 122 -12.17 7.48 7.20
C PHE A 122 -12.69 8.09 5.89
N LEU A 123 -13.86 7.68 5.40
CA LEU A 123 -14.42 8.14 4.11
C LEU A 123 -15.54 9.17 4.23
N ASP A 124 -16.02 9.47 5.44
CA ASP A 124 -16.99 10.55 5.64
C ASP A 124 -16.28 11.84 6.01
N THR A 125 -15.73 12.54 5.02
CA THR A 125 -15.59 13.99 5.13
C THR A 125 -16.88 14.65 4.65
N PRO A 126 -17.58 15.45 5.48
CA PRO A 126 -18.70 16.25 5.03
C PRO A 126 -18.22 17.36 4.06
N GLU A 127 -19.05 17.64 3.05
CA GLU A 127 -18.90 18.67 2.00
C GLU A 127 -18.56 20.08 2.53
#